data_AF-A0A7J8U375-F1
#
_entry.id   AF-A0A7J8U375-F1
#
_cell.length_a   1.000
_cell.length_b   1.000
_cell.length_c   1.000
_cell.angle_alpha   90.00
_cell.angle_beta   90.00
_cell.angle_gamma   90.00
#
_symmetry.space_group_name_H-M   'P 1'
#
loop_
_entity.id
_entity.type
_entity.pdbx_description
1 polymer ?
#
loop_
_entity_poly.entity_id
_entity_poly.type
_entity_poly.pdbx_seq_one_letter_code
_entity_poly.pdbx_strand_id
1 'polypeptide(L)'
;LYKTSFLFSASEEFLELTKSALQAALEALAPESLFGLATFSHKLGLYDVQGPIPVVKNVFIPQDAEGTLPIELEDVMPLLQFLAPVDTCKDRITSALETLRPTTSWERTPPGTGQELNGVLMGGRGFGMAMEALCNYLGSEYGNTFALARVFAFLSGPPDHGPGQLDTRRYGEQYASKGEDADRALLPEQTPFYKDLAAVAVQAGVCVDIFAVTNEYTDLASLKFLSIESGGSLFLYSNTDDSTLPQDMYRMLSRPYAFNCVLRLRTSTEFKPGHSYGHFFPDPQYENVQHIICCDSYATYAYDFEFANNVGFSRHSSEQPMVQIAFQYTVVVPPEELPGSELLSSSRGKHSIKRRLRIRTLQYGTARNLNELYDGVDPEVVLSLLVHKVILASLEEGVREGRMLLHDWLVILTSQYNEAFNLIQYKNGSSSITGQLDVTFSQCPQLQPLPRLVFALLRNPLLRFHEEGVHPDYRIYVQCLFSALEPSSLHRAIYPVLTSYSTPDKQAYPRHSLSRAALITSGSPIFFLDAYTTLIVFYSSTADPSLPFPPPHDCLLRSTINKLKQERCITPKLIFIRGGQDDASVFENYLIEEQDVNGTGLTSVMGFVSFLEDITQSVLEYMK
;
A
#
# COMPACT_ATOMS: atom_id res chain seq x y z
N LEU A 1 0.37 22.05 11.14
CA LEU A 1 0.44 20.84 10.30
C LEU A 1 0.21 21.28 8.88
N TYR A 2 1.22 21.09 8.03
CA TYR A 2 1.16 21.53 6.64
C TYR A 2 0.61 20.44 5.78
N LYS A 3 -0.32 20.80 4.92
CA LYS A 3 -0.88 19.91 3.92
C LYS A 3 -0.78 20.65 2.59
N THR A 4 0.29 20.37 1.87
CA THR A 4 0.56 20.99 0.57
C THR A 4 0.09 20.02 -0.51
N SER A 5 -0.71 20.52 -1.44
CA SER A 5 -1.17 19.75 -2.58
C SER A 5 -0.29 20.09 -3.78
N PHE A 6 0.40 19.08 -4.31
CA PHE A 6 1.32 19.18 -5.43
C PHE A 6 0.69 18.50 -6.64
N LEU A 7 0.25 19.30 -7.60
CA LEU A 7 -0.54 18.85 -8.73
C LEU A 7 0.30 18.76 -10.00
N PHE A 8 0.22 17.63 -10.69
CA PHE A 8 0.51 17.57 -12.12
C PHE A 8 -0.64 16.99 -12.92
N SER A 9 -1.27 17.91 -13.66
CA SER A 9 -1.60 17.83 -15.09
C SER A 9 -1.95 16.44 -15.62
N ALA A 10 -3.18 16.02 -15.42
CA ALA A 10 -3.74 14.83 -16.05
C ALA A 10 -4.56 15.18 -17.30
N SER A 11 -5.15 14.17 -17.96
CA SER A 11 -6.27 14.40 -18.89
C SER A 11 -7.35 15.25 -18.20
N GLU A 12 -8.21 15.90 -18.97
CA GLU A 12 -9.29 16.72 -18.40
C GLU A 12 -10.09 15.97 -17.32
N GLU A 13 -10.45 14.71 -17.60
CA GLU A 13 -11.18 13.86 -16.66
C GLU A 13 -10.41 13.56 -15.36
N PHE A 14 -9.14 13.17 -15.47
CA PHE A 14 -8.31 12.89 -14.30
C PHE A 14 -7.99 14.18 -13.50
N LEU A 15 -7.90 15.34 -14.17
CA LEU A 15 -7.76 16.63 -13.49
C LEU A 15 -9.02 16.98 -12.70
N GLU A 16 -10.21 16.80 -13.28
CA GLU A 16 -11.47 17.01 -12.58
C GLU A 16 -11.62 16.06 -11.39
N LEU A 17 -11.23 14.79 -11.54
CA LEU A 17 -11.16 13.85 -10.42
C LEU A 17 -10.22 14.36 -9.31
N THR A 18 -9.05 14.90 -9.69
CA THR A 18 -8.09 15.44 -8.74
C THR A 18 -8.62 16.69 -8.04
N LYS A 19 -9.29 17.60 -8.77
CA LYS A 19 -9.97 18.77 -8.19
C LYS A 19 -11.02 18.34 -7.18
N SER A 20 -11.87 17.37 -7.51
CA SER A 20 -12.86 16.81 -6.59
C SER A 20 -12.20 16.24 -5.33
N ALA A 21 -11.06 15.56 -5.48
CA ALA A 21 -10.29 15.05 -4.35
C ALA A 21 -9.72 16.15 -3.46
N LEU A 22 -9.24 17.25 -4.04
CA LEU A 22 -8.70 18.39 -3.31
C LEU A 22 -9.80 19.20 -2.61
N GLN A 23 -10.97 19.32 -3.21
CA GLN A 23 -12.14 19.89 -2.53
C GLN A 23 -12.54 19.02 -1.34
N ALA A 24 -12.62 17.70 -1.52
CA ALA A 24 -12.87 16.76 -0.43
C ALA A 24 -11.76 16.84 0.65
N ALA A 25 -10.50 17.04 0.25
CA ALA A 25 -9.41 17.27 1.18
C ALA A 25 -9.67 18.51 2.04
N LEU A 26 -9.98 19.64 1.40
CA LEU A 26 -10.24 20.93 2.02
C LEU A 26 -11.39 20.86 3.04
N GLU A 27 -12.43 20.08 2.75
CA GLU A 27 -13.53 19.83 3.69
C GLU A 27 -13.11 19.01 4.92
N ALA A 28 -12.13 18.12 4.79
CA ALA A 28 -11.61 17.30 5.88
C ALA A 28 -10.55 18.00 6.74
N LEU A 29 -9.99 19.13 6.27
CA LEU A 29 -8.94 19.84 7.00
C LEU A 29 -9.48 20.51 8.27
N ALA A 30 -8.71 20.40 9.35
CA ALA A 30 -8.98 21.19 10.55
C ALA A 30 -8.82 22.69 10.22
N PRO A 31 -9.63 23.59 10.81
CA PRO A 31 -9.60 25.03 10.49
C PRO A 31 -8.21 25.69 10.64
N GLU A 32 -7.41 25.26 11.61
CA GLU A 32 -6.04 25.76 11.85
C GLU A 32 -4.98 25.16 10.92
N SER A 33 -5.38 24.35 9.93
CA SER A 33 -4.44 23.79 8.95
C SER A 33 -3.97 24.85 7.98
N LEU A 34 -2.72 24.72 7.54
CA LEU A 34 -2.14 25.56 6.50
C LEU A 34 -2.10 24.77 5.19
N PHE A 35 -2.54 25.40 4.11
CA PHE A 35 -2.68 24.81 2.78
C PHE A 35 -1.80 25.54 1.78
N GLY A 36 -0.98 24.78 1.06
CA GLY A 36 -0.20 25.27 -0.07
C GLY A 36 -0.63 24.57 -1.36
N LEU A 37 -0.62 25.29 -2.48
CA LEU A 37 -0.97 24.77 -3.80
C LEU A 37 0.16 25.07 -4.78
N ALA A 38 0.76 24.01 -5.31
CA ALA A 38 1.77 24.13 -6.35
C ALA A 38 1.47 23.18 -7.51
N THR A 39 1.84 23.62 -8.71
CA THR A 39 1.76 22.83 -9.93
C THR A 39 3.15 22.68 -10.53
N PHE A 40 3.43 21.57 -11.19
CA PHE A 40 4.68 21.43 -11.92
C PHE A 40 4.45 21.07 -13.39
N SER A 41 5.50 21.22 -14.21
CA SER A 41 5.65 20.74 -15.58
C SER A 41 7.13 20.93 -15.97
N HIS A 42 7.43 21.60 -17.07
CA HIS A 42 8.76 22.17 -17.35
C HIS A 42 9.05 23.41 -16.47
N LYS A 43 8.07 23.84 -15.67
CA LYS A 43 8.15 24.92 -14.69
C LYS A 43 7.41 24.54 -13.41
N LEU A 44 7.85 25.07 -12.28
CA LEU A 44 7.18 24.98 -10.98
C LEU A 44 6.36 26.25 -10.74
N GLY A 45 5.05 26.12 -10.62
CA GLY A 45 4.11 27.21 -10.36
C GLY A 45 3.61 27.20 -8.91
N LEU A 46 3.92 28.24 -8.14
CA LEU A 46 3.41 28.45 -6.78
C LEU A 46 2.17 29.34 -6.82
N TYR A 47 1.06 28.88 -6.22
CA TYR A 47 -0.18 29.66 -6.16
C TYR A 47 -0.22 30.52 -4.89
N ASP A 48 -0.37 31.83 -5.07
CA ASP A 48 -0.83 32.72 -4.01
C ASP A 48 -2.36 32.65 -3.97
N VAL A 49 -2.87 31.91 -2.98
CA VAL A 49 -4.31 31.73 -2.73
C VAL A 49 -4.83 32.63 -1.60
N GLN A 50 -3.96 33.46 -1.00
CA GLN A 50 -4.35 34.39 0.05
C GLN A 50 -4.90 35.69 -0.54
N GLY A 51 -4.48 36.07 -1.75
CA GLY A 51 -5.00 37.24 -2.48
C GLY A 51 -6.48 37.11 -2.92
N PRO A 52 -7.13 38.22 -3.29
CA PRO A 52 -8.52 38.21 -3.80
C PRO A 52 -8.65 37.52 -5.16
N ILE A 53 -7.55 37.44 -5.92
CA ILE A 53 -7.44 36.76 -7.20
C ILE A 53 -6.23 35.83 -7.08
N PRO A 54 -6.37 34.53 -7.41
CA PRO A 54 -5.24 33.61 -7.36
C PRO A 54 -4.18 34.01 -8.38
N VAL A 55 -2.93 34.14 -7.93
CA VAL A 55 -1.78 34.47 -8.78
C VAL A 55 -0.80 33.30 -8.76
N VAL A 56 -0.32 32.89 -9.94
CA VAL A 56 0.67 31.82 -10.06
C VAL A 56 2.03 32.42 -10.38
N LYS A 57 3.02 32.19 -9.51
CA LYS A 57 4.42 32.55 -9.75
C LYS A 57 5.16 31.31 -10.28
N ASN A 58 5.76 31.42 -11.47
CA ASN A 58 6.42 30.31 -12.14
C ASN A 58 7.95 30.41 -12.06
N VAL A 59 8.59 29.28 -11.81
CA VAL A 59 10.05 29.09 -11.85
C VAL A 59 10.36 28.03 -12.89
N PHE A 60 11.28 28.29 -13.83
CA PHE A 60 11.62 27.31 -14.85
C PHE A 60 12.50 26.20 -14.27
N ILE A 61 12.21 24.96 -14.65
CA ILE A 61 12.99 23.79 -14.26
C ILE A 61 14.05 23.56 -15.35
N PRO A 62 15.36 23.55 -15.00
CA PRO A 62 16.41 23.28 -15.97
C PRO A 62 16.23 21.88 -16.58
N GLN A 63 16.57 21.74 -17.85
CA GLN A 63 16.52 20.44 -18.54
C GLN A 63 17.67 19.52 -18.09
N ASP A 64 18.77 20.09 -17.64
CA ASP A 64 19.97 19.36 -17.25
C ASP A 64 19.73 18.53 -15.99
N ALA A 65 20.18 17.27 -16.01
CA ALA A 65 20.00 16.31 -14.91
C ALA A 65 20.77 16.67 -13.61
N GLU A 66 21.69 17.65 -13.66
CA GLU A 66 22.47 18.15 -12.52
C GLU A 66 22.10 19.58 -12.11
N GLY A 67 21.15 20.22 -12.81
CA GLY A 67 20.85 21.63 -12.60
C GLY A 67 20.04 21.88 -11.34
N THR A 68 20.50 22.75 -10.45
CA THR A 68 19.67 23.32 -9.37
C THR A 68 18.68 24.32 -9.94
N LEU A 69 17.59 24.62 -9.21
CA LEU A 69 16.73 25.73 -9.61
C LEU A 69 17.54 27.04 -9.69
N PRO A 70 17.27 27.89 -10.70
CA PRO A 70 17.99 29.14 -10.88
C PRO A 70 17.66 30.19 -9.80
N ILE A 71 16.52 30.05 -9.13
CA ILE A 71 16.02 30.94 -8.08
C ILE A 71 15.38 30.06 -7.00
N GLU A 72 15.72 30.31 -5.74
CA GLU A 72 15.13 29.64 -4.59
C GLU A 72 13.63 30.00 -4.45
N LEU A 73 12.81 29.05 -3.98
CA LEU A 73 11.36 29.28 -3.89
C LEU A 73 10.99 30.37 -2.89
N GLU A 74 11.80 30.56 -1.84
CA GLU A 74 11.62 31.62 -0.84
C GLU A 74 11.73 33.02 -1.45
N ASP A 75 12.65 33.22 -2.41
CA ASP A 75 12.82 34.49 -3.13
C ASP A 75 11.65 34.76 -4.10
N VAL A 76 11.02 33.70 -4.60
CA VAL A 76 9.87 33.79 -5.50
C VAL A 76 8.60 34.10 -4.71
N MET A 77 8.37 33.37 -3.62
CA MET A 77 7.25 33.54 -2.72
C MET A 77 7.68 33.15 -1.31
N PRO A 78 7.60 34.05 -0.31
CA PRO A 78 7.88 33.69 1.07
C PRO A 78 6.97 32.56 1.56
N LEU A 79 7.48 31.64 2.37
CA LEU A 79 6.76 30.46 2.84
C LEU A 79 5.39 30.77 3.48
N LEU A 80 5.32 31.83 4.28
CA LEU A 80 4.09 32.29 4.92
C LEU A 80 3.04 32.86 3.95
N GLN A 81 3.48 33.32 2.77
CA GLN A 81 2.58 33.74 1.70
C GLN A 81 2.05 32.53 0.92
N PHE A 82 2.88 31.51 0.70
CA PHE A 82 2.47 30.27 0.05
C PHE A 82 1.46 29.46 0.88
N LEU A 83 1.62 29.45 2.21
CA LEU A 83 0.85 28.63 3.12
C LEU A 83 -0.35 29.39 3.69
N ALA A 84 -1.51 29.20 3.07
CA ALA A 84 -2.74 29.88 3.43
C ALA A 84 -3.47 29.19 4.60
N PRO A 85 -3.98 29.95 5.58
CA PRO A 85 -4.86 29.40 6.62
C PRO A 85 -6.21 28.98 6.05
N VAL A 86 -6.59 27.72 6.27
CA VAL A 86 -7.83 27.15 5.70
C VAL A 86 -9.06 27.85 6.23
N ASP A 87 -9.09 28.21 7.52
CA ASP A 87 -10.23 28.90 8.15
C ASP A 87 -10.58 30.27 7.53
N THR A 88 -9.58 30.99 7.00
CA THR A 88 -9.75 32.33 6.44
C THR A 88 -9.73 32.36 4.91
N CYS A 89 -9.09 31.37 4.27
CA CYS A 89 -8.90 31.34 2.82
C CYS A 89 -9.68 30.23 2.11
N LYS A 90 -10.57 29.48 2.77
CA LYS A 90 -11.30 28.34 2.17
C LYS A 90 -11.90 28.65 0.78
N ASP A 91 -12.72 29.70 0.68
CA ASP A 91 -13.38 30.07 -0.58
C ASP A 91 -12.39 30.50 -1.67
N ARG A 92 -11.27 31.12 -1.27
CA ARG A 92 -10.20 31.54 -2.18
C ARG A 92 -9.40 30.34 -2.68
N ILE A 93 -9.13 29.38 -1.81
CA ILE A 93 -8.51 28.10 -2.16
C ILE A 93 -9.41 27.36 -3.17
N THR A 94 -10.70 27.23 -2.89
CA THR A 94 -11.65 26.61 -3.82
C THR A 94 -11.66 27.33 -5.17
N SER A 95 -11.71 28.67 -5.16
CA SER A 95 -11.63 29.48 -6.39
C SER A 95 -10.32 29.25 -7.15
N ALA A 96 -9.19 29.09 -6.46
CA ALA A 96 -7.90 28.79 -7.07
C ALA A 96 -7.87 27.38 -7.70
N LEU A 97 -8.48 26.38 -7.06
CA LEU A 97 -8.61 25.02 -7.62
C LEU A 97 -9.38 25.01 -8.95
N GLU A 98 -10.41 25.86 -9.08
CA GLU A 98 -11.17 26.02 -10.33
C GLU A 98 -10.34 26.65 -11.46
N THR A 99 -9.26 27.38 -11.13
CA THR A 99 -8.36 27.95 -12.14
C THR A 99 -7.40 26.94 -12.75
N LEU A 100 -7.27 25.74 -12.15
CA LEU A 100 -6.41 24.69 -12.68
C LEU A 100 -6.88 24.25 -14.07
N ARG A 101 -5.96 24.26 -15.02
CA ARG A 101 -6.17 23.85 -16.41
C ARG A 101 -5.39 22.58 -16.72
N PRO A 102 -5.92 21.70 -17.58
CA PRO A 102 -5.14 20.60 -18.13
C PRO A 102 -3.97 21.18 -18.93
N THR A 103 -2.78 20.58 -18.82
CA THR A 103 -1.70 20.89 -19.77
C THR A 103 -2.07 20.16 -21.05
N THR A 104 -2.58 20.89 -22.04
CA THR A 104 -3.00 20.29 -23.31
C THR A 104 -1.80 19.66 -24.02
N SER A 105 -2.00 18.48 -24.60
CA SER A 105 -1.04 17.67 -25.35
C SER A 105 -0.38 18.37 -26.56
N TRP A 106 -0.72 19.62 -26.88
CA TRP A 106 -0.15 20.41 -27.97
C TRP A 106 1.26 20.97 -27.71
N GLU A 107 1.85 20.75 -26.53
CA GLU A 107 3.30 20.97 -26.28
C GLU A 107 4.16 19.74 -26.60
N ARG A 108 3.58 18.64 -27.13
CA ARG A 108 4.32 17.45 -27.60
C ARG A 108 4.32 17.37 -29.13
N THR A 109 5.41 17.79 -29.78
CA THR A 109 5.71 17.32 -31.16
C THR A 109 6.33 15.91 -31.07
N PRO A 110 5.98 14.98 -31.99
CA PRO A 110 6.56 13.65 -31.98
C PRO A 110 8.08 13.70 -32.22
N PRO A 111 8.87 12.83 -31.56
CA PRO A 111 10.31 12.75 -31.80
C PRO A 111 10.53 12.19 -33.22
N GLY A 112 10.96 13.04 -34.16
CA GLY A 112 11.29 12.59 -35.52
C GLY A 112 11.15 13.61 -36.65
N THR A 113 10.52 14.76 -36.45
CA THR A 113 10.50 15.84 -37.46
C THR A 113 11.56 16.89 -37.11
N GLY A 114 12.73 16.78 -37.73
CA GLY A 114 13.89 17.66 -37.53
C GLY A 114 13.65 19.09 -37.98
N GLN A 115 12.99 19.89 -37.15
CA GLN A 115 12.98 21.34 -37.29
C GLN A 115 13.26 22.00 -35.94
N GLU A 116 14.56 22.06 -35.61
CA GLU A 116 15.10 23.01 -34.65
C GLU A 116 14.85 24.43 -35.18
N LEU A 117 13.78 25.08 -34.69
CA LEU A 117 13.55 26.49 -34.95
C LEU A 117 13.00 27.16 -33.68
N ASN A 118 13.89 27.91 -33.04
CA ASN A 118 13.64 29.01 -32.09
C ASN A 118 12.60 28.78 -30.96
N GLY A 119 13.09 28.34 -29.79
CA GLY A 119 12.62 28.83 -28.49
C GLY A 119 11.21 28.44 -28.02
N VAL A 120 10.59 27.41 -28.59
CA VAL A 120 9.36 26.83 -28.03
C VAL A 120 9.75 25.76 -27.00
N LEU A 121 9.54 26.07 -25.71
CA LEU A 121 9.75 25.13 -24.60
C LEU A 121 8.96 23.85 -24.85
N MET A 122 9.68 22.74 -25.02
CA MET A 122 9.12 21.39 -25.07
C MET A 122 8.43 21.10 -23.74
N GLY A 123 7.18 20.63 -23.79
CA GLY A 123 6.45 20.20 -22.60
C GLY A 123 7.15 19.03 -21.92
N GLY A 124 7.22 19.03 -20.59
CA GLY A 124 7.89 18.00 -19.80
C GLY A 124 7.39 17.97 -18.34
N ARG A 125 7.74 16.93 -17.59
CA ARG A 125 7.32 16.64 -16.21
C ARG A 125 8.52 16.66 -15.27
N GLY A 126 8.86 17.85 -14.79
CA GLY A 126 9.95 18.12 -13.85
C GLY A 126 9.68 17.72 -12.40
N PHE A 127 9.14 16.52 -12.15
CA PHE A 127 8.71 16.12 -10.81
C PHE A 127 9.86 16.09 -9.79
N GLY A 128 10.99 15.50 -10.16
CA GLY A 128 12.12 15.29 -9.24
C GLY A 128 12.63 16.62 -8.66
N MET A 129 13.06 17.53 -9.52
CA MET A 129 13.51 18.88 -9.10
C MET A 129 12.41 19.69 -8.41
N ALA A 130 11.16 19.59 -8.88
CA ALA A 130 10.06 20.34 -8.26
C ALA A 130 9.79 19.87 -6.81
N MET A 131 9.92 18.57 -6.55
CA MET A 131 9.77 18.00 -5.22
C MET A 131 10.98 18.29 -4.32
N GLU A 132 12.21 18.21 -4.85
CA GLU A 132 13.43 18.59 -4.13
C GLU A 132 13.38 20.04 -3.65
N ALA A 133 13.06 20.96 -4.56
CA ALA A 133 12.89 22.36 -4.24
C ALA A 133 11.78 22.60 -3.20
N LEU A 134 10.67 21.87 -3.30
CA LEU A 134 9.58 21.96 -2.32
C LEU A 134 10.03 21.44 -0.94
N CYS A 135 10.75 20.32 -0.88
CA CYS A 135 11.27 19.79 0.38
C CYS A 135 12.22 20.79 1.06
N ASN A 136 13.12 21.41 0.29
CA ASN A 136 14.02 22.44 0.80
C ASN A 136 13.26 23.69 1.26
N TYR A 137 12.25 24.12 0.50
CA TYR A 137 11.39 25.26 0.83
C TYR A 137 10.52 25.04 2.07
N LEU A 138 10.07 23.81 2.31
CA LEU A 138 9.37 23.41 3.53
C LEU A 138 10.34 23.13 4.70
N GLY A 139 11.63 23.01 4.41
CA GLY A 139 12.71 22.71 5.34
C GLY A 139 13.01 23.82 6.36
N SER A 140 13.80 23.48 7.37
CA SER A 140 13.83 24.13 8.68
C SER A 140 14.67 25.41 8.82
N GLU A 141 14.49 26.43 7.97
CA GLU A 141 15.05 27.77 8.28
C GLU A 141 14.21 28.55 9.29
N TYR A 142 12.94 28.18 9.49
CA TYR A 142 11.97 28.90 10.34
C TYR A 142 11.85 28.42 11.81
N GLY A 143 12.84 27.66 12.30
CA GLY A 143 12.87 27.15 13.68
C GLY A 143 11.72 26.18 14.02
N ASN A 144 11.57 25.85 15.32
CA ASN A 144 10.58 24.92 15.89
C ASN A 144 9.09 25.25 15.59
N THR A 145 8.80 26.29 14.81
CA THR A 145 7.45 26.79 14.54
C THR A 145 6.64 25.83 13.65
N PHE A 146 7.30 25.11 12.73
CA PHE A 146 6.63 24.51 11.56
C PHE A 146 6.91 23.02 11.35
N ALA A 147 7.12 22.27 12.43
CA ALA A 147 7.92 21.04 12.43
C ALA A 147 7.58 19.90 11.44
N LEU A 148 6.44 19.86 10.73
CA LEU A 148 6.10 18.71 9.86
C LEU A 148 5.10 19.04 8.73
N ALA A 149 5.48 18.67 7.51
CA ALA A 149 4.64 18.82 6.33
C ALA A 149 4.25 17.48 5.71
N ARG A 150 3.08 17.46 5.10
CA ARG A 150 2.58 16.35 4.29
C ARG A 150 2.26 16.87 2.90
N VAL A 151 2.86 16.25 1.89
CA VAL A 151 2.75 16.63 0.49
C VAL A 151 1.95 15.55 -0.23
N PHE A 152 0.84 15.94 -0.88
CA PHE A 152 0.06 15.06 -1.74
C PHE A 152 0.46 15.31 -3.19
N ALA A 153 1.25 14.42 -3.78
CA ALA A 153 1.73 14.50 -5.15
C ALA A 153 0.81 13.74 -6.10
N PHE A 154 0.14 14.45 -7.01
CA PHE A 154 -0.71 13.84 -8.04
C PHE A 154 0.06 13.72 -9.35
N LEU A 155 0.25 12.49 -9.81
CA LEU A 155 0.99 12.15 -11.02
C LEU A 155 0.06 11.56 -12.06
N SER A 156 0.14 12.05 -13.30
CA SER A 156 -0.61 11.53 -14.43
C SER A 156 0.26 10.75 -15.43
N GLY A 157 1.55 10.60 -15.13
CA GLY A 157 2.53 9.96 -15.97
C GLY A 157 3.94 10.11 -15.40
N PRO A 158 4.94 9.48 -16.05
CA PRO A 158 6.30 9.33 -15.55
C PRO A 158 7.08 10.64 -15.68
N PRO A 159 7.86 11.07 -14.67
CA PRO A 159 8.72 12.25 -14.80
C PRO A 159 9.66 12.13 -16.00
N ASP A 160 9.67 13.12 -16.90
CA ASP A 160 10.41 13.07 -18.18
C ASP A 160 11.20 14.36 -18.48
N HIS A 161 11.41 15.20 -17.47
CA HIS A 161 12.16 16.46 -17.61
C HIS A 161 13.01 16.75 -16.38
N GLY A 162 14.25 17.20 -16.58
CA GLY A 162 15.15 17.60 -15.51
C GLY A 162 15.63 16.45 -14.60
N PRO A 163 16.18 16.77 -13.42
CA PRO A 163 16.66 15.79 -12.46
C PRO A 163 15.57 14.80 -12.03
N GLY A 164 15.93 13.52 -12.00
CA GLY A 164 14.99 12.42 -11.72
C GLY A 164 14.10 12.02 -12.90
N GLN A 165 14.39 12.48 -14.13
CA GLN A 165 13.71 11.99 -15.34
C GLN A 165 13.85 10.46 -15.51
N LEU A 166 12.80 9.83 -16.00
CA LEU A 166 12.68 8.38 -16.19
C LEU A 166 12.49 8.07 -17.67
N ASP A 167 13.11 6.98 -18.14
CA ASP A 167 13.02 6.57 -19.54
C ASP A 167 11.83 5.62 -19.73
N THR A 168 10.82 6.09 -20.45
CA THR A 168 9.61 5.33 -20.74
C THR A 168 9.75 4.40 -21.94
N ARG A 169 10.79 4.58 -22.78
CA ARG A 169 11.04 3.68 -23.92
C ARG A 169 11.35 2.27 -23.44
N ARG A 170 11.95 2.16 -22.24
CA ARG A 170 12.20 0.92 -21.53
C ARG A 170 10.93 0.09 -21.35
N TYR A 171 9.77 0.72 -21.12
CA TYR A 171 8.49 0.02 -21.04
C TYR A 171 8.15 -0.69 -22.36
N GLY A 172 8.17 0.02 -23.49
CA GLY A 172 7.86 -0.59 -24.79
C GLY A 172 8.86 -1.69 -25.20
N GLU A 173 10.14 -1.50 -24.92
CA GLU A 173 11.21 -2.43 -25.30
C GLU A 173 11.26 -3.68 -24.41
N GLN A 174 11.13 -3.52 -23.09
CA GLN A 174 11.17 -4.63 -22.12
C GLN A 174 9.85 -5.40 -22.04
N TYR A 175 8.70 -4.73 -22.20
CA TYR A 175 7.40 -5.40 -22.26
C TYR A 175 7.26 -6.24 -23.54
N ALA A 176 7.91 -5.83 -24.63
CA ALA A 176 7.91 -6.55 -25.91
C ALA A 176 9.00 -7.64 -26.02
N SER A 177 10.05 -7.61 -25.19
CA SER A 177 11.17 -8.55 -25.28
C SER A 177 10.98 -9.75 -24.36
N LYS A 178 10.85 -10.94 -24.95
CA LYS A 178 10.96 -12.24 -24.26
C LYS A 178 12.43 -12.61 -23.98
N GLY A 179 13.20 -11.68 -23.42
CA GLY A 179 14.65 -11.80 -23.20
C GLY A 179 15.04 -12.42 -21.86
N GLU A 180 16.35 -12.58 -21.63
CA GLU A 180 16.98 -13.24 -20.45
C GLU A 180 16.75 -12.57 -19.07
N ASP A 181 15.96 -11.50 -18.97
CA ASP A 181 15.69 -10.77 -17.71
C ASP A 181 14.19 -10.46 -17.52
N ALA A 182 13.31 -11.21 -18.19
CA ALA A 182 11.85 -11.02 -18.12
C ALA A 182 11.30 -11.12 -16.68
N ASP A 183 11.98 -11.87 -15.81
CA ASP A 183 11.56 -12.08 -14.42
C ASP A 183 11.87 -10.89 -13.49
N ARG A 184 12.81 -10.01 -13.88
CA ARG A 184 13.13 -8.74 -13.18
C ARG A 184 12.67 -7.50 -13.96
N ALA A 185 12.15 -7.66 -15.17
CA ALA A 185 11.77 -6.55 -16.03
C ALA A 185 10.83 -5.56 -15.30
N LEU A 186 11.24 -4.29 -15.27
CA LEU A 186 10.49 -3.17 -14.69
C LEU A 186 10.24 -3.26 -13.16
N LEU A 187 10.96 -4.12 -12.43
CA LEU A 187 10.91 -4.17 -10.95
C LEU A 187 11.96 -3.30 -10.27
N PRO A 188 13.24 -3.29 -10.72
CA PRO A 188 14.25 -2.39 -10.18
C PRO A 188 13.97 -0.95 -10.58
N GLU A 189 14.31 -0.02 -9.70
CA GLU A 189 14.39 1.40 -10.02
C GLU A 189 15.33 1.69 -11.18
N GLN A 190 15.01 2.73 -11.95
CA GLN A 190 15.88 3.24 -13.01
C GLN A 190 16.98 4.15 -12.45
N THR A 191 16.74 4.76 -11.29
CA THR A 191 17.60 5.79 -10.70
C THR A 191 17.52 5.78 -9.17
N PRO A 192 18.64 5.98 -8.46
CA PRO A 192 18.64 6.16 -7.01
C PRO A 192 18.07 7.54 -6.57
N PHE A 193 17.86 8.47 -7.50
CA PHE A 193 17.47 9.86 -7.21
C PHE A 193 16.29 9.97 -6.24
N TYR A 194 15.22 9.18 -6.41
CA TYR A 194 14.03 9.26 -5.56
C TYR A 194 14.25 8.71 -4.15
N LYS A 195 15.24 7.83 -3.97
CA LYS A 195 15.68 7.36 -2.66
C LYS A 195 16.47 8.43 -1.92
N ASP A 196 17.39 9.08 -2.62
CA ASP A 196 18.15 10.21 -2.07
C ASP A 196 17.22 11.39 -1.72
N LEU A 197 16.25 11.68 -2.59
CA LEU A 197 15.20 12.67 -2.34
C LEU A 197 14.32 12.31 -1.13
N ALA A 198 14.07 11.03 -0.87
CA ALA A 198 13.35 10.60 0.33
C ALA A 198 14.14 10.94 1.60
N ALA A 199 15.47 10.75 1.59
CA ALA A 199 16.33 11.15 2.70
C ALA A 199 16.30 12.68 2.93
N VAL A 200 16.29 13.48 1.85
CA VAL A 200 16.11 14.94 1.93
C VAL A 200 14.74 15.29 2.53
N ALA A 201 13.67 14.64 2.08
CA ALA A 201 12.32 14.86 2.62
C ALA A 201 12.24 14.53 4.13
N VAL A 202 12.84 13.42 4.55
CA VAL A 202 12.89 13.01 5.97
C VAL A 202 13.65 14.04 6.81
N GLN A 203 14.80 14.53 6.33
CA GLN A 203 15.56 15.59 7.01
C GLN A 203 14.77 16.90 7.11
N ALA A 204 13.99 17.23 6.09
CA ALA A 204 13.12 18.39 6.06
C ALA A 204 11.82 18.23 6.89
N GLY A 205 11.54 17.03 7.44
CA GLY A 205 10.29 16.79 8.16
C GLY A 205 9.07 16.66 7.22
N VAL A 206 9.28 16.27 5.97
CA VAL A 206 8.28 16.19 4.91
C VAL A 206 7.92 14.73 4.62
N CYS A 207 6.62 14.42 4.69
CA CYS A 207 6.04 13.15 4.29
C CYS A 207 5.41 13.30 2.90
N VAL A 208 5.68 12.40 1.96
CA VAL A 208 5.17 12.49 0.58
C VAL A 208 4.24 11.31 0.28
N ASP A 209 2.97 11.60 0.00
CA ASP A 209 2.03 10.63 -0.57
C ASP A 209 1.96 10.81 -2.09
N ILE A 210 2.02 9.72 -2.83
CA ILE A 210 1.96 9.73 -4.29
C ILE A 210 0.60 9.15 -4.74
N PHE A 211 -0.14 9.94 -5.50
CA PHE A 211 -1.39 9.55 -6.16
C PHE A 211 -1.13 9.46 -7.65
N ALA A 212 -0.90 8.24 -8.15
CA ALA A 212 -0.85 7.97 -9.57
C ALA A 212 -2.28 7.91 -10.12
N VAL A 213 -2.71 8.99 -10.76
CA VAL A 213 -4.06 9.18 -11.30
C VAL A 213 -3.96 9.15 -12.82
N THR A 214 -3.77 7.94 -13.35
CA THR A 214 -3.47 7.71 -14.77
C THR A 214 -3.67 6.26 -15.17
N ASN A 215 -3.98 6.05 -16.44
CA ASN A 215 -3.98 4.75 -17.11
C ASN A 215 -2.69 4.49 -17.92
N GLU A 216 -1.74 5.42 -17.92
CA GLU A 216 -0.44 5.29 -18.57
C GLU A 216 0.64 4.74 -17.62
N TYR A 217 1.68 4.14 -18.18
CA TYR A 217 2.85 3.70 -17.42
C TYR A 217 3.60 4.89 -16.80
N THR A 218 3.84 4.86 -15.49
CA THR A 218 4.42 5.94 -14.69
C THR A 218 5.76 5.57 -14.03
N ASP A 219 6.18 4.30 -14.11
CA ASP A 219 7.41 3.81 -13.47
C ASP A 219 7.38 3.96 -11.93
N LEU A 220 6.31 3.45 -11.31
CA LEU A 220 6.15 3.48 -9.86
C LEU A 220 7.27 2.71 -9.13
N ALA A 221 7.97 1.81 -9.83
CA ALA A 221 9.15 1.11 -9.32
C ALA A 221 10.22 2.09 -8.79
N SER A 222 10.48 3.18 -9.50
CA SER A 222 11.43 4.23 -9.07
C SER A 222 10.79 5.22 -8.09
N LEU A 223 9.52 5.57 -8.28
CA LEU A 223 8.86 6.62 -7.50
C LEU A 223 8.44 6.17 -6.10
N LYS A 224 8.22 4.88 -5.87
CA LYS A 224 7.74 4.36 -4.58
C LYS A 224 8.65 4.72 -3.41
N PHE A 225 9.98 4.80 -3.63
CA PHE A 225 10.95 5.04 -2.57
C PHE A 225 10.71 6.39 -1.88
N LEU A 226 10.40 7.44 -2.66
CA LEU A 226 10.06 8.76 -2.13
C LEU A 226 8.89 8.69 -1.15
N SER A 227 7.87 7.88 -1.46
CA SER A 227 6.69 7.76 -0.60
C SER A 227 6.94 6.84 0.60
N ILE A 228 7.47 5.63 0.37
CA ILE A 228 7.66 4.63 1.41
C ILE A 228 8.68 5.10 2.46
N GLU A 229 9.84 5.61 2.02
CA GLU A 229 10.93 5.98 2.95
C GLU A 229 10.64 7.29 3.68
N SER A 230 9.84 8.20 3.10
CA SER A 230 9.33 9.38 3.82
C SER A 230 8.15 9.09 4.76
N GLY A 231 7.69 7.83 4.83
CA GLY A 231 6.58 7.39 5.67
C GLY A 231 5.19 7.71 5.12
N GLY A 232 5.09 8.03 3.84
CA GLY A 232 3.84 8.26 3.12
C GLY A 232 3.22 6.99 2.52
N SER A 233 2.24 7.19 1.64
CA SER A 233 1.53 6.11 0.94
C SER A 233 1.42 6.36 -0.56
N LEU A 234 1.44 5.27 -1.33
CA LEU A 234 1.29 5.27 -2.78
C LEU A 234 -0.08 4.71 -3.18
N PHE A 235 -0.83 5.47 -3.95
CA PHE A 235 -2.16 5.12 -4.45
C PHE A 235 -2.18 5.12 -5.98
N LEU A 236 -2.93 4.20 -6.56
CA LEU A 236 -3.09 4.07 -8.01
C LEU A 236 -4.58 4.11 -8.38
N TYR A 237 -4.96 5.07 -9.21
CA TYR A 237 -6.29 5.26 -9.74
C TYR A 237 -6.22 5.27 -11.28
N SER A 238 -6.45 4.10 -11.88
CA SER A 238 -6.31 3.90 -13.33
C SER A 238 -7.56 4.23 -14.14
N ASN A 239 -8.69 4.51 -13.47
CA ASN A 239 -9.93 4.95 -14.11
C ASN A 239 -10.56 6.07 -13.27
N THR A 240 -11.21 7.02 -13.95
CA THR A 240 -12.03 8.09 -13.40
C THR A 240 -13.41 7.58 -12.99
N ASP A 241 -13.97 6.61 -13.70
CA ASP A 241 -15.29 6.02 -13.42
C ASP A 241 -15.32 5.31 -12.06
N ASP A 242 -16.31 5.68 -11.22
CA ASP A 242 -16.50 5.17 -9.86
C ASP A 242 -15.24 5.25 -8.98
N SER A 243 -14.35 6.21 -9.26
CA SER A 243 -13.11 6.39 -8.50
C SER A 243 -13.41 6.79 -7.05
N THR A 244 -12.70 6.14 -6.12
CA THR A 244 -12.84 6.40 -4.69
C THR A 244 -11.91 7.50 -4.18
N LEU A 245 -11.09 8.11 -5.05
CA LEU A 245 -10.05 9.07 -4.67
C LEU A 245 -10.56 10.21 -3.77
N PRO A 246 -11.67 10.92 -4.08
CA PRO A 246 -12.17 11.96 -3.18
C PRO A 246 -12.57 11.44 -1.80
N GLN A 247 -13.17 10.26 -1.74
CA GLN A 247 -13.56 9.62 -0.48
C GLN A 247 -12.32 9.19 0.32
N ASP A 248 -11.31 8.63 -0.34
CA ASP A 248 -10.06 8.23 0.29
C ASP A 248 -9.31 9.43 0.85
N MET A 249 -9.23 10.52 0.09
CA MET A 249 -8.62 11.77 0.53
C MET A 249 -9.32 12.37 1.75
N TYR A 250 -10.65 12.49 1.70
CA TYR A 250 -11.44 12.98 2.83
C TYR A 250 -11.20 12.14 4.09
N ARG A 251 -11.29 10.81 3.96
CA ARG A 251 -11.13 9.88 5.09
C ARG A 251 -9.72 9.88 5.63
N MET A 252 -8.72 9.89 4.76
CA MET A 252 -7.33 10.01 5.14
C MET A 252 -7.12 11.27 5.98
N LEU A 253 -7.62 12.42 5.55
CA LEU A 253 -7.37 13.68 6.26
C LEU A 253 -8.22 13.89 7.52
N SER A 254 -9.36 13.21 7.61
CA SER A 254 -10.25 13.23 8.77
C SER A 254 -9.75 12.36 9.94
N ARG A 255 -8.78 11.46 9.71
CA ARG A 255 -8.23 10.59 10.75
C ARG A 255 -7.27 11.36 11.68
N PRO A 256 -7.13 10.92 12.93
CA PRO A 256 -6.07 11.43 13.80
C PRO A 256 -4.71 10.94 13.30
N TYR A 257 -3.75 11.86 13.17
CA TYR A 257 -2.38 11.56 12.79
C TYR A 257 -1.40 11.80 13.94
N ALA A 258 -0.41 10.92 14.01
CA ALA A 258 0.81 11.08 14.77
C ALA A 258 1.91 11.65 13.86
N PHE A 259 2.82 12.40 14.47
CA PHE A 259 3.70 13.34 13.79
C PHE A 259 5.09 13.34 14.44
N ASN A 260 6.16 13.43 13.65
CA ASN A 260 7.56 13.38 14.10
C ASN A 260 7.82 12.16 14.98
N CYS A 261 7.39 10.98 14.54
CA CYS A 261 7.40 9.81 15.37
C CYS A 261 8.77 9.13 15.35
N VAL A 262 9.16 8.61 16.51
CA VAL A 262 10.36 7.79 16.67
C VAL A 262 9.91 6.47 17.29
N LEU A 263 10.15 5.38 16.58
CA LEU A 263 9.85 4.02 17.01
C LEU A 263 11.16 3.33 17.39
N ARG A 264 11.21 2.79 18.61
CA ARG A 264 12.35 2.00 19.09
C ARG A 264 11.88 0.66 19.63
N LEU A 265 12.45 -0.40 19.08
CA LEU A 265 12.25 -1.76 19.52
C LEU A 265 13.40 -2.18 20.45
N ARG A 266 13.06 -2.79 21.59
CA ARG A 266 14.02 -3.36 22.53
C ARG A 266 13.63 -4.80 22.84
N THR A 267 14.62 -5.67 22.92
CA THR A 267 14.46 -7.09 23.23
C THR A 267 15.23 -7.44 24.49
N SER A 268 14.90 -8.58 25.11
CA SER A 268 15.80 -9.22 26.08
C SER A 268 17.08 -9.72 25.40
N THR A 269 18.09 -10.05 26.20
CA THR A 269 19.49 -10.33 25.81
C THR A 269 19.67 -11.46 24.79
N GLU A 270 18.80 -12.48 24.81
CA GLU A 270 18.99 -13.72 24.05
C GLU A 270 18.54 -13.66 22.58
N PHE A 271 17.88 -12.58 22.16
CA PHE A 271 17.41 -12.38 20.79
C PHE A 271 17.42 -10.90 20.41
N LYS A 272 17.52 -10.63 19.11
CA LYS A 272 17.54 -9.27 18.57
C LYS A 272 16.60 -9.16 17.38
N PRO A 273 16.12 -7.96 17.05
CA PRO A 273 15.46 -7.75 15.76
C PRO A 273 16.43 -8.11 14.62
N GLY A 274 15.95 -8.85 13.63
CA GLY A 274 16.69 -9.15 12.39
C GLY A 274 16.45 -8.05 11.37
N HIS A 275 15.39 -8.22 10.58
CA HIS A 275 14.87 -7.27 9.62
C HIS A 275 13.66 -6.54 10.17
N SER A 276 13.53 -5.29 9.77
CA SER A 276 12.36 -4.46 10.03
C SER A 276 11.72 -4.03 8.72
N TYR A 277 10.40 -4.16 8.64
CA TYR A 277 9.62 -3.87 7.45
C TYR A 277 8.51 -2.85 7.76
N GLY A 278 8.29 -1.93 6.84
CA GLY A 278 7.26 -0.90 6.94
C GLY A 278 7.70 0.41 6.31
N HIS A 279 6.83 1.41 6.33
CA HIS A 279 7.08 2.71 5.71
C HIS A 279 7.69 3.65 6.77
N PHE A 280 9.01 3.62 6.86
CA PHE A 280 9.79 4.45 7.78
C PHE A 280 11.20 4.66 7.22
N PHE A 281 11.91 5.61 7.83
CA PHE A 281 13.33 5.83 7.58
C PHE A 281 14.17 5.29 8.76
N PRO A 282 15.13 4.38 8.54
CA PRO A 282 16.02 3.91 9.59
C PRO A 282 16.89 5.04 10.15
N ASP A 283 17.11 5.08 11.46
CA ASP A 283 18.04 6.04 12.05
C ASP A 283 19.49 5.72 11.65
N PRO A 284 20.27 6.69 11.12
CA PRO A 284 21.63 6.44 10.65
C PRO A 284 22.64 6.25 11.79
N GLN A 285 22.31 6.63 13.03
CA GLN A 285 23.19 6.58 14.20
C GLN A 285 22.82 5.46 15.17
N TYR A 286 21.54 5.13 15.28
CA TYR A 286 21.03 4.18 16.28
C TYR A 286 20.34 2.98 15.64
N GLU A 287 20.89 1.79 15.84
CA GLU A 287 20.24 0.54 15.46
C GLU A 287 18.87 0.37 16.13
N ASN A 288 17.93 -0.23 15.41
CA ASN A 288 16.56 -0.49 15.86
C ASN A 288 15.78 0.77 16.26
N VAL A 289 16.15 1.92 15.70
CA VAL A 289 15.42 3.18 15.80
C VAL A 289 14.96 3.58 14.39
N GLN A 290 13.71 3.98 14.29
CA GLN A 290 13.06 4.31 13.04
C GLN A 290 12.34 5.66 13.16
N HIS A 291 12.52 6.50 12.15
CA HIS A 291 11.86 7.79 12.01
C HIS A 291 10.65 7.66 11.11
N ILE A 292 9.52 8.16 11.59
CA ILE A 292 8.24 8.14 10.89
C ILE A 292 7.69 9.56 10.92
N ILE A 293 7.71 10.26 9.78
CA ILE A 293 7.34 11.68 9.71
C ILE A 293 5.88 11.89 10.10
N CYS A 294 4.98 11.06 9.58
CA CYS A 294 3.62 10.98 10.07
C CYS A 294 3.05 9.57 9.87
N CYS A 295 2.07 9.20 10.69
CA CYS A 295 1.34 7.94 10.52
C CYS A 295 -0.06 8.05 11.14
N ASP A 296 -1.00 7.24 10.65
CA ASP A 296 -2.33 7.09 11.24
C ASP A 296 -2.45 5.79 12.05
N SER A 297 -3.68 5.43 12.41
CA SER A 297 -3.98 4.21 13.17
C SER A 297 -3.81 2.91 12.38
N TYR A 298 -3.68 2.96 11.05
CA TYR A 298 -3.54 1.78 10.19
C TYR A 298 -2.09 1.43 9.89
N ALA A 299 -1.15 2.32 10.22
CA ALA A 299 0.27 2.08 9.99
C ALA A 299 0.75 0.83 10.73
N THR A 300 1.30 -0.11 9.97
CA THR A 300 1.79 -1.40 10.46
C THR A 300 3.30 -1.50 10.23
N TYR A 301 4.01 -2.02 11.23
CA TYR A 301 5.45 -2.24 11.19
C TYR A 301 5.72 -3.69 11.61
N ALA A 302 6.38 -4.45 10.74
CA ALA A 302 6.69 -5.86 10.98
C ALA A 302 8.19 -6.02 11.29
N TYR A 303 8.50 -6.97 12.16
CA TYR A 303 9.87 -7.32 12.52
C TYR A 303 9.99 -8.82 12.57
N ASP A 304 11.08 -9.35 12.02
CA ASP A 304 11.53 -10.68 12.38
C ASP A 304 12.65 -10.60 13.43
N PHE A 305 12.93 -11.74 14.05
CA PHE A 305 13.86 -11.83 15.15
C PHE A 305 14.83 -12.98 14.93
N GLU A 306 16.04 -12.78 15.41
CA GLU A 306 17.11 -13.76 15.37
C GLU A 306 17.62 -14.03 16.78
N PHE A 307 17.94 -15.29 17.08
CA PHE A 307 18.63 -15.61 18.31
C PHE A 307 20.03 -14.99 18.30
N ALA A 308 20.40 -14.34 19.39
CA ALA A 308 21.72 -13.72 19.52
C ALA A 308 22.83 -14.77 19.69
N ASN A 309 22.46 -15.96 20.19
CA ASN A 309 23.35 -17.08 20.43
C ASN A 309 22.57 -18.41 20.38
N ASN A 310 23.29 -19.53 20.41
CA ASN A 310 22.69 -20.88 20.35
C ASN A 310 22.12 -21.35 21.70
N VAL A 311 22.29 -20.59 22.78
CA VAL A 311 21.77 -20.91 24.13
C VAL A 311 20.30 -20.47 24.23
N GLY A 312 19.98 -19.31 23.66
CA GLY A 312 18.65 -18.73 23.64
C GLY A 312 18.02 -18.69 25.05
N PHE A 313 16.71 -18.90 25.09
CA PHE A 313 15.96 -18.98 26.35
C PHE A 313 15.93 -20.41 26.90
N SER A 314 17.10 -20.94 27.24
CA SER A 314 17.22 -22.30 27.80
C SER A 314 16.40 -22.46 29.09
N ARG A 315 16.03 -23.71 29.43
CA ARG A 315 15.22 -24.04 30.61
C ARG A 315 15.85 -23.61 31.95
N HIS A 316 17.14 -23.27 31.96
CA HIS A 316 17.88 -22.81 33.14
C HIS A 316 18.01 -21.29 33.20
N SER A 317 17.64 -20.56 32.14
CA SER A 317 17.55 -19.10 32.17
C SER A 317 16.28 -18.69 32.92
N SER A 318 16.44 -17.80 33.90
CA SER A 318 15.31 -17.14 34.57
C SER A 318 14.67 -16.07 33.69
N GLU A 319 15.32 -15.68 32.58
CA GLU A 319 14.87 -14.62 31.70
C GLU A 319 13.85 -15.17 30.70
N GLN A 320 12.72 -14.48 30.57
CA GLN A 320 11.71 -14.78 29.55
C GLN A 320 11.91 -13.88 28.34
N PRO A 321 11.53 -14.31 27.13
CA PRO A 321 11.55 -13.45 25.96
C PRO A 321 10.66 -12.22 26.17
N MET A 322 11.28 -11.04 26.17
CA MET A 322 10.60 -9.77 26.34
C MET A 322 10.79 -8.89 25.11
N VAL A 323 9.73 -8.24 24.67
CA VAL A 323 9.78 -7.18 23.65
C VAL A 323 9.19 -5.92 24.25
N GLN A 324 9.92 -4.81 24.18
CA GLN A 324 9.42 -3.49 24.54
C GLN A 324 9.44 -2.57 23.32
N ILE A 325 8.26 -2.06 22.99
CA ILE A 325 8.02 -1.12 21.91
C ILE A 325 7.87 0.26 22.56
N ALA A 326 8.77 1.19 22.24
CA ALA A 326 8.69 2.58 22.66
C ALA A 326 8.42 3.46 21.44
N PHE A 327 7.24 4.06 21.39
CA PHE A 327 6.79 4.90 20.28
C PHE A 327 6.56 6.33 20.77
N GLN A 328 7.47 7.23 20.44
CA GLN A 328 7.38 8.65 20.75
C GLN A 328 6.76 9.38 19.58
N TYR A 329 5.78 10.25 19.80
CA TYR A 329 5.11 10.98 18.73
C TYR A 329 4.54 12.30 19.22
N THR A 330 4.28 13.19 18.27
CA THR A 330 3.55 14.43 18.48
C THR A 330 2.12 14.26 17.97
N VAL A 331 1.14 14.81 18.66
CA VAL A 331 -0.26 14.82 18.21
C VAL A 331 -0.85 16.19 18.44
N VAL A 332 -1.72 16.61 17.52
CA VAL A 332 -2.54 17.80 17.67
C VAL A 332 -3.79 17.42 18.45
N VAL A 333 -3.95 18.01 19.63
CA VAL A 333 -5.08 17.76 20.52
C VAL A 333 -6.07 18.91 20.37
N PRO A 334 -7.34 18.61 20.03
CA PRO A 334 -8.38 19.64 20.00
C PRO A 334 -8.58 20.23 21.40
N PRO A 335 -9.17 21.42 21.50
CA PRO A 335 -9.45 22.03 22.79
C PRO A 335 -10.38 21.14 23.61
N GLU A 336 -10.09 20.95 24.89
CA GLU A 336 -11.03 20.26 25.80
C GLU A 336 -12.26 21.15 25.99
N GLU A 337 -13.41 20.72 25.47
CA GLU A 337 -14.70 21.30 25.84
C GLU A 337 -14.99 20.86 27.28
N LEU A 338 -14.75 21.76 28.25
CA LEU A 338 -15.19 21.54 29.63
C LEU A 338 -16.72 21.44 29.64
N PRO A 339 -17.32 20.33 30.12
CA PRO A 339 -18.76 20.25 30.28
C PRO A 339 -19.17 21.18 31.44
N GLY A 340 -19.58 22.41 31.11
CA GLY A 340 -20.10 23.37 32.10
C GLY A 340 -19.89 24.85 31.82
N SER A 341 -19.20 25.27 30.75
CA SER A 341 -18.95 26.70 30.47
C SER A 341 -19.77 27.22 29.29
N GLU A 342 -21.10 27.16 29.37
CA GLU A 342 -22.01 27.77 28.38
C GLU A 342 -22.14 29.30 28.51
N LEU A 343 -21.42 29.94 29.43
CA LEU A 343 -21.57 31.38 29.65
C LEU A 343 -20.20 32.08 29.66
N LEU A 344 -19.94 32.77 28.54
CA LEU A 344 -18.93 33.82 28.34
C LEU A 344 -17.48 33.36 28.08
N SER A 345 -17.18 32.93 26.85
CA SER A 345 -15.94 33.33 26.17
C SER A 345 -16.02 33.05 24.66
N SER A 346 -15.86 34.09 23.84
CA SER A 346 -15.67 34.02 22.39
C SER A 346 -14.25 33.56 21.99
N SER A 347 -13.47 33.00 22.91
CA SER A 347 -12.20 32.36 22.57
C SER A 347 -12.46 30.93 22.10
N ARG A 348 -12.52 30.72 20.78
CA ARG A 348 -12.36 29.37 20.21
C ARG A 348 -11.11 28.77 20.86
N GLY A 349 -11.26 27.64 21.52
CA GLY A 349 -10.11 26.96 22.11
C GLY A 349 -9.06 26.72 21.02
N LYS A 350 -7.80 26.99 21.32
CA LYS A 350 -6.70 26.79 20.38
C LYS A 350 -6.26 25.33 20.41
N HIS A 351 -6.00 24.71 19.27
CA HIS A 351 -5.41 23.38 19.24
C HIS A 351 -4.06 23.39 19.96
N SER A 352 -3.77 22.34 20.72
CA SER A 352 -2.50 22.20 21.43
C SER A 352 -1.68 21.05 20.87
N ILE A 353 -0.39 21.28 20.68
CA ILE A 353 0.55 20.24 20.25
C ILE A 353 1.06 19.54 21.51
N LYS A 354 0.88 18.22 21.62
CA LYS A 354 1.39 17.42 22.74
C LYS A 354 2.37 16.35 22.24
N ARG A 355 3.55 16.28 22.85
CA ARG A 355 4.50 15.16 22.67
C ARG A 355 4.10 14.03 23.63
N ARG A 356 3.96 12.81 23.13
CA ARG A 356 3.54 11.61 23.86
C ARG A 356 4.55 10.49 23.66
N LEU A 357 4.64 9.60 24.65
CA LEU A 357 5.38 8.35 24.56
C LEU A 357 4.42 7.20 24.87
N ARG A 358 4.20 6.31 23.91
CA ARG A 358 3.44 5.07 24.08
C ARG A 358 4.45 3.94 24.29
N ILE A 359 4.29 3.18 25.37
CA ILE A 359 5.13 2.04 25.67
C ILE A 359 4.25 0.79 25.71
N ARG A 360 4.67 -0.25 25.00
CA ARG A 360 4.06 -1.58 25.09
C ARG A 360 5.14 -2.59 25.38
N THR A 361 5.01 -3.29 26.50
CA THR A 361 5.92 -4.37 26.90
C THR A 361 5.17 -5.68 26.81
N LEU A 362 5.73 -6.64 26.09
CA LEU A 362 5.18 -7.97 25.85
C LEU A 362 6.16 -9.01 26.38
N GLN A 363 5.61 -10.04 27.01
CA GLN A 363 6.33 -11.18 27.56
C GLN A 363 5.81 -12.43 26.87
N TYR A 364 6.71 -13.27 26.35
CA TYR A 364 6.35 -14.50 25.65
C TYR A 364 6.82 -15.73 26.44
N GLY A 365 6.07 -16.83 26.28
CA GLY A 365 6.49 -18.14 26.77
C GLY A 365 7.50 -18.81 25.85
N THR A 366 8.26 -19.76 26.37
CA THR A 366 9.18 -20.59 25.59
C THR A 366 8.58 -21.98 25.38
N ALA A 367 8.51 -22.42 24.12
CA ALA A 367 8.03 -23.74 23.78
C ALA A 367 9.04 -24.82 24.21
N ARG A 368 8.55 -25.94 24.74
CA ARG A 368 9.40 -27.05 25.24
C ARG A 368 9.66 -28.14 24.21
N ASN A 369 8.84 -28.17 23.17
CA ASN A 369 8.83 -29.12 22.06
C ASN A 369 8.22 -28.42 20.82
N LEU A 370 8.35 -29.05 19.66
CA LEU A 370 7.84 -28.50 18.39
C LEU A 370 6.32 -28.38 18.37
N ASN A 371 5.58 -29.24 19.07
CA ASN A 371 4.12 -29.19 19.10
C ASN A 371 3.62 -27.91 19.78
N GLU A 372 4.17 -27.59 20.95
CA GLU A 372 3.89 -26.32 21.66
C GLU A 372 4.27 -25.09 20.81
N LEU A 373 5.31 -25.20 19.98
CA LEU A 373 5.70 -24.14 19.05
C LEU A 373 4.64 -23.95 17.96
N TYR A 374 4.21 -25.04 17.32
CA TYR A 374 3.19 -25.00 16.27
C TYR A 374 1.82 -24.55 16.79
N ASP A 375 1.46 -24.92 18.02
CA ASP A 375 0.22 -24.46 18.67
C ASP A 375 0.21 -22.94 18.92
N GLY A 376 1.38 -22.31 19.01
CA GLY A 376 1.54 -20.87 19.21
C GLY A 376 1.62 -20.05 17.92
N VAL A 377 1.53 -20.67 16.74
CA VAL A 377 1.64 -19.97 15.45
C VAL A 377 0.39 -19.16 15.15
N ASP A 378 0.58 -17.94 14.69
CA ASP A 378 -0.47 -17.11 14.08
C ASP A 378 -0.29 -17.11 12.55
N PRO A 379 -1.20 -17.72 11.77
CA PRO A 379 -1.05 -17.82 10.33
C PRO A 379 -1.14 -16.47 9.61
N GLU A 380 -1.83 -15.47 10.15
CA GLU A 380 -1.94 -14.14 9.54
C GLU A 380 -0.61 -13.38 9.66
N VAL A 381 0.07 -13.51 10.82
CA VAL A 381 1.39 -12.92 11.04
C VAL A 381 2.46 -13.60 10.18
N VAL A 382 2.42 -14.93 10.07
CA VAL A 382 3.31 -15.68 9.17
C VAL A 382 3.15 -15.22 7.73
N LEU A 383 1.90 -15.08 7.25
CA LEU A 383 1.61 -14.56 5.92
C LEU A 383 2.20 -13.15 5.73
N SER A 384 2.04 -12.26 6.71
CA SER A 384 2.58 -10.90 6.64
C SER A 384 4.10 -10.88 6.46
N LEU A 385 4.83 -11.67 7.26
CA LEU A 385 6.29 -11.76 7.14
C LEU A 385 6.73 -12.42 5.82
N LEU A 386 6.02 -13.45 5.36
CA LEU A 386 6.30 -14.07 4.06
C LEU A 386 6.12 -13.08 2.92
N VAL A 387 5.05 -12.29 2.92
CA VAL A 387 4.82 -11.26 1.90
C VAL A 387 5.97 -10.27 1.85
N HIS A 388 6.47 -9.80 2.99
CA HIS A 388 7.63 -8.90 3.02
C HIS A 388 8.90 -9.54 2.43
N LYS A 389 9.21 -10.79 2.80
CA LYS A 389 10.39 -11.53 2.30
C LYS A 389 10.30 -11.79 0.79
N VAL A 390 9.10 -12.13 0.33
CA VAL A 390 8.81 -12.37 -1.09
C VAL A 390 8.91 -11.09 -1.92
N ILE A 391 8.42 -9.96 -1.41
CA ILE A 391 8.59 -8.66 -2.08
C ILE A 391 10.07 -8.35 -2.23
N LEU A 392 10.86 -8.52 -1.16
CA LEU A 392 12.31 -8.27 -1.19
C LEU A 392 13.02 -9.17 -2.22
N ALA A 393 12.83 -10.49 -2.12
CA ALA A 393 13.40 -11.45 -3.08
C ALA A 393 12.97 -11.15 -4.53
N SER A 394 11.71 -10.75 -4.74
CA SER A 394 11.21 -10.39 -6.08
C SER A 394 11.87 -9.14 -6.66
N LEU A 395 12.23 -8.17 -5.83
CA LEU A 395 12.91 -6.94 -6.26
C LEU A 395 14.40 -7.18 -6.54
N GLU A 396 15.04 -8.03 -5.73
CA GLU A 396 16.47 -8.32 -5.83
C GLU A 396 16.77 -9.34 -6.93
N GLU A 397 16.02 -10.44 -6.99
CA GLU A 397 16.34 -11.62 -7.81
C GLU A 397 15.25 -11.95 -8.85
N GLY A 398 14.07 -11.32 -8.75
CA GLY A 398 12.97 -11.45 -9.71
C GLY A 398 11.81 -12.29 -9.20
N VAL A 399 10.67 -12.22 -9.89
CA VAL A 399 9.42 -12.87 -9.45
C VAL A 399 9.56 -14.38 -9.33
N ARG A 400 10.37 -15.01 -10.19
CA ARG A 400 10.62 -16.45 -10.14
C ARG A 400 11.18 -16.86 -8.78
N GLU A 401 12.17 -16.12 -8.29
CA GLU A 401 12.79 -16.40 -6.99
C GLU A 401 11.80 -16.21 -5.85
N GLY A 402 11.01 -15.13 -5.89
CA GLY A 402 9.94 -14.92 -4.90
C GLY A 402 8.92 -16.08 -4.84
N ARG A 403 8.63 -16.72 -5.98
CA ARG A 403 7.78 -17.92 -6.04
C ARG A 403 8.48 -19.16 -5.49
N MET A 404 9.75 -19.36 -5.83
CA MET A 404 10.56 -20.49 -5.34
C MET A 404 10.70 -20.42 -3.81
N LEU A 405 11.02 -19.24 -3.26
CA LEU A 405 11.09 -19.00 -1.83
C LEU A 405 9.82 -19.46 -1.09
N LEU A 406 8.63 -19.13 -1.61
CA LEU A 406 7.36 -19.55 -1.00
C LEU A 406 7.13 -21.06 -1.06
N HIS A 407 7.44 -21.66 -2.21
CA HIS A 407 7.28 -23.09 -2.42
C HIS A 407 8.23 -23.88 -1.49
N ASP A 408 9.51 -23.54 -1.51
CA ASP A 408 10.54 -24.14 -0.67
C ASP A 408 10.23 -23.97 0.82
N TRP A 409 9.77 -22.78 1.22
CA TRP A 409 9.37 -22.52 2.61
C TRP A 409 8.26 -23.48 3.07
N LEU A 410 7.24 -23.71 2.23
CA LEU A 410 6.15 -24.63 2.56
C LEU A 410 6.61 -26.09 2.57
N VAL A 411 7.47 -26.48 1.63
CA VAL A 411 8.06 -27.82 1.55
C VAL A 411 8.88 -28.10 2.82
N ILE A 412 9.74 -27.16 3.23
CA ILE A 412 10.56 -27.27 4.44
C ILE A 412 9.66 -27.37 5.68
N LEU A 413 8.67 -26.47 5.84
CA LEU A 413 7.74 -26.51 6.97
C LEU A 413 6.99 -27.85 7.04
N THR A 414 6.49 -28.34 5.91
CA THR A 414 5.73 -29.59 5.82
C THR A 414 6.61 -30.79 6.16
N SER A 415 7.87 -30.79 5.69
CA SER A 415 8.84 -31.84 5.98
C SER A 415 9.15 -31.90 7.48
N GLN A 416 9.44 -30.75 8.10
CA GLN A 416 9.74 -30.64 9.53
C GLN A 416 8.55 -31.03 10.40
N TYR A 417 7.33 -30.66 10.02
CA TYR A 417 6.11 -31.09 10.71
C TYR A 417 5.93 -32.62 10.66
N ASN A 418 6.06 -33.24 9.49
CA ASN A 418 5.88 -34.69 9.36
C ASN A 418 6.94 -35.48 10.13
N GLU A 419 8.18 -34.97 10.22
CA GLU A 419 9.23 -35.52 11.07
C GLU A 419 8.89 -35.36 12.56
N ALA A 420 8.48 -34.17 13.00
CA ALA A 420 8.14 -33.88 14.39
C ALA A 420 7.03 -34.79 14.95
N PHE A 421 6.02 -35.09 14.14
CA PHE A 421 4.90 -35.97 14.50
C PHE A 421 5.15 -37.46 14.20
N ASN A 422 6.37 -37.84 13.79
CA ASN A 422 6.76 -39.21 13.44
C ASN A 422 5.81 -39.87 12.43
N LEU A 423 5.27 -39.10 11.48
CA LEU A 423 4.35 -39.59 10.45
C LEU A 423 5.08 -40.37 9.35
N ILE A 424 6.40 -40.25 9.32
CA ILE A 424 7.28 -40.89 8.34
C ILE A 424 8.14 -41.94 9.03
N GLN A 425 8.17 -43.15 8.46
CA GLN A 425 9.08 -44.22 8.86
C GLN A 425 10.03 -44.54 7.71
N TYR A 426 11.33 -44.38 7.95
CA TYR A 426 12.38 -44.82 7.04
C TYR A 426 12.60 -46.32 7.22
N LYS A 427 12.48 -47.11 6.14
CA LYS A 427 12.87 -48.53 6.20
C LYS A 427 14.39 -48.63 6.37
N ASN A 428 14.84 -49.39 7.37
CA ASN A 428 16.24 -49.71 7.62
C ASN A 428 17.01 -49.99 6.31
N GLY A 429 17.89 -49.06 5.93
CA GLY A 429 18.81 -49.21 4.80
C GLY A 429 18.25 -48.84 3.41
N SER A 430 17.07 -48.23 3.30
CA SER A 430 16.55 -47.69 2.03
C SER A 430 15.91 -46.31 2.21
N SER A 431 16.12 -45.38 1.28
CA SER A 431 15.46 -44.07 1.22
C SER A 431 13.96 -44.15 0.84
N SER A 432 13.32 -45.30 1.06
CA SER A 432 11.89 -45.50 0.78
C SER A 432 11.03 -45.12 1.98
N ILE A 433 10.28 -44.02 1.83
CA ILE A 433 9.29 -43.52 2.79
C ILE A 433 8.05 -44.41 2.73
N THR A 434 7.60 -44.92 3.87
CA THR A 434 6.42 -45.84 3.96
C THR A 434 5.22 -45.25 4.70
N GLY A 435 5.29 -44.00 5.15
CA GLY A 435 4.21 -43.28 5.81
C GLY A 435 3.38 -42.42 4.84
N GLN A 436 2.10 -42.21 5.16
CA GLN A 436 1.24 -41.26 4.46
C GLN A 436 1.60 -39.84 4.92
N LEU A 437 2.14 -39.02 4.02
CA LEU A 437 2.45 -37.63 4.29
C LEU A 437 1.18 -36.84 4.60
N ASP A 438 1.24 -36.01 5.63
CA ASP A 438 0.21 -35.04 5.95
C ASP A 438 0.66 -33.64 5.49
N VAL A 439 0.15 -33.23 4.34
CA VAL A 439 0.33 -31.88 3.77
C VAL A 439 -0.78 -30.90 4.19
N THR A 440 -1.75 -31.39 4.97
CA THR A 440 -2.92 -30.62 5.41
C THR A 440 -2.80 -30.14 6.85
N PHE A 441 -1.73 -30.55 7.55
CA PHE A 441 -1.49 -30.25 8.97
C PHE A 441 -2.67 -30.68 9.86
N SER A 442 -3.16 -31.90 9.66
CA SER A 442 -4.33 -32.46 10.34
C SER A 442 -4.24 -32.43 11.88
N GLN A 443 -3.04 -32.50 12.44
CA GLN A 443 -2.80 -32.50 13.89
C GLN A 443 -2.57 -31.09 14.47
N CYS A 444 -2.37 -30.07 13.63
CA CYS A 444 -2.14 -28.69 14.09
C CYS A 444 -3.06 -27.68 13.37
N PRO A 445 -4.19 -27.30 13.98
CA PRO A 445 -5.17 -26.38 13.39
C PRO A 445 -4.59 -25.03 12.94
N GLN A 446 -3.56 -24.51 13.64
CA GLN A 446 -2.96 -23.21 13.32
C GLN A 446 -2.19 -23.21 11.99
N LEU A 447 -1.66 -24.36 11.57
CA LEU A 447 -0.91 -24.49 10.31
C LEU A 447 -1.81 -24.82 9.11
N GLN A 448 -3.02 -25.33 9.33
CA GLN A 448 -3.95 -25.74 8.25
C GLN A 448 -4.27 -24.64 7.23
N PRO A 449 -4.34 -23.34 7.59
CA PRO A 449 -4.56 -22.28 6.61
C PRO A 449 -3.37 -22.05 5.68
N LEU A 450 -2.14 -22.35 6.12
CA LEU A 450 -0.90 -21.93 5.46
C LEU A 450 -0.76 -22.45 4.02
N PRO A 451 -1.00 -23.74 3.69
CA PRO A 451 -0.93 -24.20 2.31
C PRO A 451 -1.84 -23.40 1.37
N ARG A 452 -3.05 -23.08 1.83
CA ARG A 452 -4.03 -22.32 1.04
C ARG A 452 -3.61 -20.85 0.88
N LEU A 453 -3.04 -20.25 1.92
CA LEU A 453 -2.52 -18.88 1.86
C LEU A 453 -1.31 -18.77 0.93
N VAL A 454 -0.38 -19.73 0.99
CA VAL A 454 0.76 -19.81 0.06
C VAL A 454 0.27 -19.96 -1.38
N PHE A 455 -0.66 -20.88 -1.63
CA PHE A 455 -1.28 -21.05 -2.94
C PHE A 455 -1.93 -19.75 -3.45
N ALA A 456 -2.69 -19.06 -2.60
CA ALA A 456 -3.33 -17.80 -2.95
C ALA A 456 -2.31 -16.69 -3.26
N LEU A 457 -1.23 -16.61 -2.49
CA LEU A 457 -0.14 -15.66 -2.72
C LEU A 457 0.59 -15.93 -4.04
N LEU A 458 0.84 -17.21 -4.38
CA LEU A 458 1.42 -17.61 -5.66
C LEU A 458 0.53 -17.24 -6.87
N ARG A 459 -0.78 -17.08 -6.68
CA ARG A 459 -1.72 -16.63 -7.71
C ARG A 459 -1.96 -15.12 -7.71
N ASN A 460 -1.48 -14.43 -6.69
CA ASN A 460 -1.69 -13.00 -6.53
C ASN A 460 -0.90 -12.22 -7.61
N PRO A 461 -1.45 -11.10 -8.14
CA PRO A 461 -0.74 -10.23 -9.09
C PRO A 461 0.68 -9.81 -8.67
N LEU A 462 0.99 -9.83 -7.36
CA LEU A 462 2.33 -9.64 -6.82
C LEU A 462 3.36 -10.61 -7.44
N LEU A 463 2.99 -11.87 -7.64
CA LEU A 463 3.87 -12.98 -8.09
C LEU A 463 3.52 -13.61 -9.43
N ARG A 464 2.55 -13.04 -10.16
CA ARG A 464 2.27 -13.48 -11.53
C ARG A 464 3.41 -13.09 -12.46
N PHE A 465 3.72 -13.89 -13.46
CA PHE A 465 4.75 -13.50 -14.43
C PHE A 465 4.27 -12.30 -15.27
N HIS A 466 5.22 -11.53 -15.78
CA HIS A 466 4.92 -10.36 -16.62
C HIS A 466 4.12 -10.74 -17.88
N GLU A 467 4.46 -11.89 -18.48
CA GLU A 467 3.81 -12.44 -19.69
C GLU A 467 2.30 -12.66 -19.54
N GLU A 468 1.80 -12.63 -18.30
CA GLU A 468 0.41 -12.84 -17.97
C GLU A 468 -0.44 -11.57 -17.99
N GLY A 469 0.15 -10.44 -18.41
CA GLY A 469 -0.56 -9.18 -18.62
C GLY A 469 -0.79 -8.37 -17.35
N VAL A 470 -0.02 -8.59 -16.28
CA VAL A 470 -0.08 -7.73 -15.09
C VAL A 470 0.68 -6.44 -15.37
N HIS A 471 -0.03 -5.31 -15.28
CA HIS A 471 0.60 -4.00 -15.44
C HIS A 471 1.67 -3.78 -14.34
N PRO A 472 2.90 -3.37 -14.68
CA PRO A 472 4.00 -3.23 -13.71
C PRO A 472 3.68 -2.24 -12.59
N ASP A 473 3.10 -1.07 -12.90
CA ASP A 473 2.71 -0.11 -11.84
C ASP A 473 1.63 -0.65 -10.90
N TYR A 474 0.72 -1.50 -11.41
CA TYR A 474 -0.29 -2.13 -10.56
C TYR A 474 0.37 -3.12 -9.60
N ARG A 475 1.37 -3.88 -10.06
CA ARG A 475 2.15 -4.76 -9.19
C ARG A 475 2.89 -3.96 -8.11
N ILE A 476 3.57 -2.88 -8.47
CA ILE A 476 4.27 -2.04 -7.50
C ILE A 476 3.29 -1.43 -6.49
N TYR A 477 2.12 -0.96 -6.95
CA TYR A 477 1.06 -0.50 -6.06
C TYR A 477 0.64 -1.59 -5.06
N VAL A 478 0.41 -2.82 -5.53
CA VAL A 478 0.06 -3.96 -4.66
C VAL A 478 1.19 -4.26 -3.66
N GLN A 479 2.46 -4.20 -4.06
CA GLN A 479 3.59 -4.37 -3.15
C GLN A 479 3.55 -3.32 -2.02
N CYS A 480 3.40 -2.03 -2.37
CA CYS A 480 3.34 -0.92 -1.43
C CYS A 480 2.12 -0.99 -0.50
N LEU A 481 0.97 -1.41 -1.04
CA LEU A 481 -0.24 -1.60 -0.26
C LEU A 481 -0.05 -2.72 0.75
N PHE A 482 0.37 -3.90 0.29
CA PHE A 482 0.49 -5.09 1.14
C PHE A 482 1.56 -4.92 2.22
N SER A 483 2.64 -4.18 1.95
CA SER A 483 3.65 -3.86 2.96
C SER A 483 3.16 -2.92 4.08
N ALA A 484 2.01 -2.26 3.91
CA ALA A 484 1.44 -1.34 4.89
C ALA A 484 0.23 -1.91 5.65
N LEU A 485 -0.34 -3.04 5.21
CA LEU A 485 -1.54 -3.62 5.81
C LEU A 485 -1.25 -4.38 7.10
N GLU A 486 -2.18 -4.29 8.04
CA GLU A 486 -2.21 -5.19 9.19
C GLU A 486 -2.48 -6.65 8.78
N PRO A 487 -2.07 -7.66 9.58
CA PRO A 487 -2.17 -9.07 9.21
C PRO A 487 -3.55 -9.54 8.74
N SER A 488 -4.63 -9.11 9.43
CA SER A 488 -6.01 -9.51 9.11
C SER A 488 -6.50 -8.91 7.79
N SER A 489 -6.15 -7.65 7.53
CA SER A 489 -6.44 -6.95 6.28
C SER A 489 -5.65 -7.53 5.11
N LEU A 490 -4.38 -7.86 5.33
CA LEU A 490 -3.53 -8.51 4.34
C LEU A 490 -4.03 -9.92 4.00
N HIS A 491 -4.41 -10.71 5.01
CA HIS A 491 -5.06 -12.01 4.80
C HIS A 491 -6.29 -11.85 3.91
N ARG A 492 -7.15 -10.85 4.17
CA ARG A 492 -8.34 -10.59 3.35
C ARG A 492 -8.00 -10.21 1.91
N ALA A 493 -6.92 -9.45 1.71
CA ALA A 493 -6.48 -9.02 0.39
C ALA A 493 -5.88 -10.15 -0.44
N ILE A 494 -5.19 -11.11 0.20
CA ILE A 494 -4.59 -12.28 -0.46
C ILE A 494 -5.61 -13.39 -0.66
N TYR A 495 -6.42 -13.68 0.35
CA TYR A 495 -7.46 -14.70 0.32
C TYR A 495 -8.82 -14.06 0.68
N PRO A 496 -9.61 -13.64 -0.33
CA PRO A 496 -10.91 -13.02 -0.13
C PRO A 496 -11.89 -13.89 0.67
N VAL A 497 -12.85 -13.25 1.32
CA VAL A 497 -13.91 -13.95 2.05
C VAL A 497 -15.20 -13.92 1.25
N LEU A 498 -15.72 -15.12 0.97
CA LEU A 498 -17.00 -15.32 0.30
C LEU A 498 -18.07 -15.71 1.32
N THR A 499 -19.10 -14.89 1.44
CA THR A 499 -20.27 -15.09 2.32
C THR A 499 -21.51 -15.29 1.45
N SER A 500 -22.52 -16.05 1.90
CA SER A 500 -23.79 -16.14 1.17
C SER A 500 -24.99 -15.70 1.99
N TYR A 501 -26.03 -15.28 1.27
CA TYR A 501 -27.25 -14.69 1.79
C TYR A 501 -28.46 -15.37 1.14
N SER A 502 -29.44 -15.73 1.97
CA SER A 502 -30.73 -16.27 1.51
C SER A 502 -31.67 -15.16 1.01
N THR A 503 -31.59 -14.00 1.65
CA THR A 503 -32.19 -12.72 1.25
C THR A 503 -31.21 -11.61 1.65
N PRO A 504 -31.33 -10.38 1.13
CA PRO A 504 -30.43 -9.28 1.50
C PRO A 504 -30.32 -9.01 3.02
N ASP A 505 -31.33 -9.41 3.79
CA ASP A 505 -31.39 -9.25 5.25
C ASP A 505 -31.00 -10.49 6.06
N LYS A 506 -30.84 -11.64 5.40
CA LYS A 506 -30.58 -12.91 6.10
C LYS A 506 -29.39 -13.64 5.49
N GLN A 507 -28.27 -13.52 6.20
CA GLN A 507 -27.06 -14.29 5.95
C GLN A 507 -27.36 -15.80 6.07
N ALA A 508 -26.90 -16.58 5.09
CA ALA A 508 -27.06 -18.02 5.05
C ALA A 508 -25.81 -18.70 5.63
N TYR A 509 -24.64 -18.46 5.02
CA TYR A 509 -23.38 -19.04 5.45
C TYR A 509 -22.29 -17.97 5.58
N PRO A 510 -21.49 -18.00 6.68
CA PRO A 510 -20.48 -16.98 6.95
C PRO A 510 -19.21 -17.08 6.13
N ARG A 511 -18.92 -18.25 5.56
CA ARG A 511 -17.73 -18.48 4.76
C ARG A 511 -17.94 -19.64 3.81
N HIS A 512 -17.48 -19.48 2.58
CA HIS A 512 -17.36 -20.51 1.55
C HIS A 512 -15.90 -20.65 1.11
N SER A 513 -15.56 -21.81 0.54
CA SER A 513 -14.34 -21.92 -0.27
C SER A 513 -14.48 -21.08 -1.53
N LEU A 514 -13.36 -20.64 -2.10
CA LEU A 514 -13.34 -19.82 -3.31
C LEU A 514 -13.38 -20.72 -4.55
N SER A 515 -14.41 -21.56 -4.63
CA SER A 515 -14.63 -22.55 -5.68
C SER A 515 -16.05 -22.46 -6.25
N ARG A 516 -16.24 -22.84 -7.51
CA ARG A 516 -17.56 -22.92 -8.15
C ARG A 516 -18.44 -23.98 -7.49
N ALA A 517 -17.83 -25.07 -7.04
CA ALA A 517 -18.52 -26.13 -6.30
C ALA A 517 -19.22 -25.60 -5.04
N ALA A 518 -18.61 -24.64 -4.33
CA ALA A 518 -19.22 -24.02 -3.15
C ALA A 518 -20.46 -23.19 -3.51
N LEU A 519 -20.42 -22.46 -4.63
CA LEU A 519 -21.57 -21.69 -5.11
C LEU A 519 -22.77 -22.61 -5.38
N ILE A 520 -22.54 -23.69 -6.13
CA ILE A 520 -23.58 -24.66 -6.51
C ILE A 520 -24.13 -25.38 -5.28
N THR A 521 -23.24 -25.88 -4.41
CA THR A 521 -23.63 -26.68 -3.23
C THR A 521 -24.38 -25.86 -2.19
N SER A 522 -24.06 -24.56 -2.05
CA SER A 522 -24.71 -23.70 -1.07
C SER A 522 -26.19 -23.43 -1.37
N GLY A 523 -26.61 -23.55 -2.64
CA GLY A 523 -27.96 -23.21 -3.10
C GLY A 523 -28.41 -21.78 -2.81
N SER A 524 -27.48 -20.88 -2.42
CA SER A 524 -27.81 -19.52 -2.01
C SER A 524 -28.02 -18.61 -3.22
N PRO A 525 -29.01 -17.70 -3.22
CA PRO A 525 -29.26 -16.81 -4.34
C PRO A 525 -28.28 -15.63 -4.41
N ILE A 526 -27.69 -15.23 -3.29
CA ILE A 526 -26.84 -14.03 -3.18
C ILE A 526 -25.51 -14.40 -2.53
N PHE A 527 -24.43 -13.92 -3.12
CA PHE A 527 -23.07 -14.05 -2.63
C PHE A 527 -22.44 -12.68 -2.45
N PHE A 528 -21.70 -12.52 -1.35
CA PHE A 528 -20.93 -11.33 -1.04
C PHE A 528 -19.47 -11.71 -0.91
N LEU A 529 -18.66 -11.22 -1.85
CA LEU A 529 -17.22 -11.40 -1.87
C LEU A 529 -16.54 -10.14 -1.34
N ASP A 530 -15.65 -10.32 -0.38
CA ASP A 530 -14.84 -9.29 0.20
C ASP A 530 -13.34 -9.55 -0.06
N ALA A 531 -12.77 -8.81 -1.01
CA ALA A 531 -11.37 -8.90 -1.44
C ALA A 531 -10.53 -7.70 -0.99
N TYR A 532 -10.88 -7.08 0.14
CA TYR A 532 -10.23 -5.88 0.70
C TYR A 532 -10.39 -4.60 -0.14
N THR A 533 -9.77 -4.52 -1.33
CA THR A 533 -9.88 -3.36 -2.23
C THR A 533 -11.16 -3.36 -3.05
N THR A 534 -11.80 -4.52 -3.21
CA THR A 534 -13.03 -4.69 -3.97
C THR A 534 -14.06 -5.49 -3.18
N LEU A 535 -15.30 -5.05 -3.23
CA LEU A 535 -16.48 -5.69 -2.68
C LEU A 535 -17.41 -6.05 -3.84
N ILE A 536 -17.77 -7.32 -3.96
CA ILE A 536 -18.66 -7.79 -5.03
C ILE A 536 -19.91 -8.41 -4.41
N VAL A 537 -21.07 -7.94 -4.86
CA VAL A 537 -22.36 -8.57 -4.57
C VAL A 537 -22.83 -9.27 -5.84
N PHE A 538 -22.80 -10.59 -5.81
CA PHE A 538 -23.16 -11.44 -6.94
C PHE A 538 -24.50 -12.13 -6.67
N TYR A 539 -25.47 -11.92 -7.56
CA TYR A 539 -26.74 -12.64 -7.57
C TYR A 539 -26.60 -13.82 -8.53
N SER A 540 -26.83 -15.04 -8.05
CA SER A 540 -26.78 -16.25 -8.88
C SER A 540 -27.76 -16.18 -10.05
N SER A 541 -27.43 -16.82 -11.17
CA SER A 541 -28.36 -16.99 -12.29
C SER A 541 -29.63 -17.78 -11.92
N THR A 542 -29.56 -18.57 -10.84
CA THR A 542 -30.70 -19.31 -10.28
C THR A 542 -31.46 -18.53 -9.21
N ALA A 543 -31.07 -17.29 -8.92
CA ALA A 543 -31.75 -16.46 -7.93
C ALA A 543 -33.18 -16.14 -8.39
N ASP A 544 -34.11 -16.12 -7.43
CA ASP A 544 -35.50 -15.73 -7.70
C ASP A 544 -35.53 -14.29 -8.26
N PRO A 545 -36.11 -14.06 -9.46
CA PRO A 545 -36.26 -12.72 -10.04
C PRO A 545 -37.03 -11.74 -9.15
N SER A 546 -37.78 -12.23 -8.16
CA SER A 546 -38.48 -11.38 -7.18
C SER A 546 -37.54 -10.68 -6.19
N LEU A 547 -36.31 -11.15 -6.03
CA LEU A 547 -35.33 -10.56 -5.12
C LEU A 547 -34.91 -9.16 -5.61
N PRO A 548 -34.88 -8.16 -4.71
CA PRO A 548 -34.52 -6.80 -5.08
C PRO A 548 -33.06 -6.71 -5.50
N PHE A 549 -32.82 -6.11 -6.67
CA PHE A 549 -31.48 -5.85 -7.20
C PHE A 549 -31.43 -4.44 -7.79
N PRO A 550 -30.47 -3.59 -7.38
CA PRO A 550 -29.50 -3.81 -6.31
C PRO A 550 -30.17 -4.02 -4.92
N PRO A 551 -29.47 -4.60 -3.94
CA PRO A 551 -30.02 -4.80 -2.60
C PRO A 551 -30.47 -3.47 -1.97
N PRO A 552 -31.58 -3.44 -1.20
CA PRO A 552 -32.11 -2.23 -0.56
C PRO A 552 -31.08 -1.50 0.32
N HIS A 553 -31.22 -0.19 0.48
CA HIS A 553 -30.25 0.60 1.26
C HIS A 553 -30.25 0.29 2.75
N ASP A 554 -31.40 -0.13 3.28
CA ASP A 554 -31.68 -0.42 4.69
C ASP A 554 -31.50 -1.89 5.06
N CYS A 555 -30.97 -2.74 4.16
CA CYS A 555 -30.78 -4.15 4.45
C CYS A 555 -29.47 -4.47 5.18
N LEU A 556 -29.41 -5.65 5.82
CA LEU A 556 -28.22 -6.14 6.54
C LEU A 556 -26.97 -6.16 5.66
N LEU A 557 -27.08 -6.69 4.43
CA LEU A 557 -25.97 -6.74 3.48
C LEU A 557 -25.43 -5.32 3.19
N ARG A 558 -26.32 -4.34 3.04
CA ARG A 558 -25.92 -2.97 2.73
C ARG A 558 -25.30 -2.25 3.90
N SER A 559 -25.84 -2.46 5.11
CA SER A 559 -25.22 -2.04 6.37
C SER A 559 -23.80 -2.59 6.52
N THR A 560 -23.60 -3.88 6.22
CA THR A 560 -22.29 -4.54 6.27
C THR A 560 -21.30 -3.91 5.27
N ILE A 561 -21.73 -3.68 4.03
CA ILE A 561 -20.91 -3.00 3.00
C ILE A 561 -20.50 -1.60 3.45
N ASN A 562 -21.44 -0.81 3.98
CA ASN A 562 -21.15 0.55 4.43
C ASN A 562 -20.17 0.57 5.60
N LYS A 563 -20.31 -0.37 6.55
CA LYS A 563 -19.37 -0.55 7.66
C LYS A 563 -17.96 -0.87 7.14
N LEU A 564 -17.82 -1.84 6.23
CA LEU A 564 -16.52 -2.20 5.65
C LEU A 564 -15.89 -1.03 4.89
N LYS A 565 -16.69 -0.24 4.17
CA LYS A 565 -16.22 0.99 3.52
C LYS A 565 -15.71 2.03 4.51
N GLN A 566 -16.20 2.06 5.75
CA GLN A 566 -15.78 3.02 6.78
C GLN A 566 -14.59 2.56 7.63
N GLU A 567 -14.39 1.25 7.78
CA GLU A 567 -13.36 0.69 8.67
C GLU A 567 -11.98 0.51 8.02
N ARG A 568 -11.86 0.57 6.69
CA ARG A 568 -10.60 0.29 5.97
C ARG A 568 -9.72 1.51 5.72
N CYS A 569 -8.41 1.30 5.55
CA CYS A 569 -7.52 2.41 5.20
C CYS A 569 -7.82 3.01 3.81
N ILE A 570 -8.27 2.18 2.86
CA ILE A 570 -8.74 2.54 1.52
C ILE A 570 -10.22 2.20 1.38
N THR A 571 -10.97 3.00 0.64
CA THR A 571 -12.38 2.76 0.32
C THR A 571 -12.49 1.70 -0.76
N PRO A 572 -13.11 0.54 -0.49
CA PRO A 572 -13.25 -0.50 -1.50
C PRO A 572 -14.18 -0.10 -2.64
N LYS A 573 -13.81 -0.48 -3.87
CA LYS A 573 -14.72 -0.43 -5.02
C LYS A 573 -15.85 -1.43 -4.78
N LEU A 574 -17.08 -1.02 -5.07
CA LEU A 574 -18.25 -1.87 -4.92
C LEU A 574 -18.81 -2.20 -6.29
N ILE A 575 -19.05 -3.48 -6.55
CA ILE A 575 -19.58 -3.98 -7.82
C ILE A 575 -20.81 -4.84 -7.53
N PHE A 576 -21.87 -4.62 -8.30
CA PHE A 576 -23.05 -5.46 -8.30
C PHE A 576 -23.09 -6.25 -9.61
N ILE A 577 -23.32 -7.55 -9.53
CA ILE A 577 -23.36 -8.44 -10.68
C ILE A 577 -24.59 -9.31 -10.57
N ARG A 578 -25.39 -9.34 -11.64
CA ARG A 578 -26.49 -10.29 -11.81
C ARG A 578 -26.08 -11.39 -12.78
N GLY A 579 -25.93 -12.60 -12.26
CA GLY A 579 -25.54 -13.78 -13.03
C GLY A 579 -26.48 -14.06 -14.19
N GLY A 580 -25.90 -14.30 -15.37
CA GLY A 580 -26.63 -14.54 -16.62
C GLY A 580 -27.11 -13.29 -17.36
N GLN A 581 -26.97 -12.08 -16.76
CA GLN A 581 -27.25 -10.80 -17.42
C GLN A 581 -25.99 -9.95 -17.57
N ASP A 582 -25.24 -9.80 -16.47
CA ASP A 582 -24.00 -9.03 -16.42
C ASP A 582 -22.77 -9.93 -16.65
N ASP A 583 -21.64 -9.32 -17.01
CA ASP A 583 -20.35 -10.00 -17.08
C ASP A 583 -19.87 -10.41 -15.68
N ALA A 584 -19.85 -11.72 -15.42
CA ALA A 584 -19.43 -12.29 -14.15
C ALA A 584 -17.91 -12.53 -14.06
N SER A 585 -17.13 -12.25 -15.11
CA SER A 585 -15.69 -12.52 -15.17
C SER A 585 -14.93 -11.94 -13.97
N VAL A 586 -15.29 -10.73 -13.54
CA VAL A 586 -14.67 -10.05 -12.39
C VAL A 586 -14.86 -10.85 -11.09
N PHE A 587 -16.03 -11.46 -10.88
CA PHE A 587 -16.30 -12.31 -9.73
C PHE A 587 -15.65 -13.69 -9.86
N GLU A 588 -15.73 -14.31 -11.04
CA GLU A 588 -15.17 -15.63 -11.30
C GLU A 588 -13.63 -15.65 -11.15
N ASN A 589 -12.96 -14.55 -11.48
CA ASN A 589 -11.51 -14.40 -11.28
C ASN A 589 -11.08 -14.48 -9.81
N TYR A 590 -12.01 -14.30 -8.86
CA TYR A 590 -11.74 -14.48 -7.43
C TYR A 590 -12.04 -15.89 -6.91
N LEU A 591 -12.54 -16.81 -7.75
CA LEU A 591 -12.70 -18.23 -7.42
C LEU A 591 -11.35 -18.95 -7.59
N ILE A 592 -10.36 -18.50 -6.82
CA ILE A 592 -8.95 -18.85 -6.99
C ILE A 592 -8.63 -20.32 -6.69
N GLU A 593 -9.56 -21.15 -6.21
CA GLU A 593 -9.30 -22.59 -6.03
C GLU A 593 -9.48 -23.38 -7.34
N GLU A 594 -10.08 -22.78 -8.36
CA GLU A 594 -10.36 -23.40 -9.66
C GLU A 594 -9.10 -23.46 -10.55
N GLN A 595 -9.03 -24.48 -11.40
CA GLN A 595 -7.88 -24.74 -12.29
C GLN A 595 -7.79 -23.75 -13.47
N ASP A 596 -8.94 -23.28 -13.96
CA ASP A 596 -9.10 -22.44 -15.16
C ASP A 596 -9.06 -20.94 -14.87
N VAL A 597 -9.07 -20.55 -13.58
CA VAL A 597 -8.88 -19.16 -13.18
C VAL A 597 -7.38 -18.84 -13.34
N ASN A 598 -6.98 -18.46 -14.54
CA ASN A 598 -5.57 -18.37 -14.91
C ASN A 598 -4.81 -17.30 -14.10
N GLY A 599 -3.75 -17.77 -13.43
CA GLY A 599 -2.70 -16.96 -12.80
C GLY A 599 -1.28 -17.42 -13.18
N THR A 600 -1.13 -18.24 -14.22
CA THR A 600 0.16 -18.75 -14.70
C THR A 600 0.13 -18.85 -16.23
N GLY A 601 0.90 -18.00 -16.91
CA GLY A 601 1.13 -18.07 -18.36
C GLY A 601 2.02 -19.25 -18.77
N LEU A 602 2.44 -20.05 -17.80
CA LEU A 602 3.01 -21.38 -17.97
C LEU A 602 1.87 -22.39 -17.85
N THR A 603 1.85 -23.38 -18.74
CA THR A 603 0.91 -24.52 -18.70
C THR A 603 0.87 -25.14 -17.30
N SER A 604 -0.09 -24.75 -16.47
CA SER A 604 -0.30 -25.33 -15.15
C SER A 604 -1.79 -25.53 -14.95
N VAL A 605 -2.21 -26.79 -15.07
CA VAL A 605 -3.56 -27.31 -14.81
C VAL A 605 -3.81 -27.37 -13.29
N MET A 606 -3.16 -26.53 -12.47
CA MET A 606 -3.05 -26.74 -11.02
C MET A 606 -4.03 -25.88 -10.22
N GLY A 607 -5.19 -26.47 -9.92
CA GLY A 607 -6.07 -26.01 -8.84
C GLY A 607 -5.48 -26.35 -7.47
N PHE A 608 -6.16 -25.95 -6.39
CA PHE A 608 -5.62 -26.12 -5.04
C PHE A 608 -5.27 -27.57 -4.68
N VAL A 609 -6.07 -28.54 -5.15
CA VAL A 609 -5.80 -29.98 -4.93
C VAL A 609 -4.50 -30.42 -5.61
N SER A 610 -4.30 -30.02 -6.87
CA SER A 610 -3.09 -30.38 -7.62
C SER A 610 -1.85 -29.68 -7.05
N PHE A 611 -1.99 -28.48 -6.51
CA PHE A 611 -0.93 -27.83 -5.75
C PHE A 611 -0.50 -28.64 -4.51
N LEU A 612 -1.44 -29.22 -3.76
CA LEU A 612 -1.10 -30.09 -2.62
C LEU A 612 -0.40 -31.39 -3.06
N GLU A 613 -0.76 -31.94 -4.22
CA GLU A 613 -0.07 -33.09 -4.82
C GLU A 613 1.38 -32.73 -5.20
N ASP A 614 1.60 -31.55 -5.80
CA ASP A 614 2.93 -31.04 -6.12
C ASP A 614 3.79 -30.87 -4.85
N ILE A 615 3.27 -30.22 -3.80
CA ILE A 615 3.95 -30.11 -2.50
C ILE A 615 4.26 -31.49 -1.92
N THR A 616 3.34 -32.45 -2.04
CA THR A 616 3.59 -33.83 -1.58
C THR A 616 4.80 -34.44 -2.28
N GLN A 617 4.89 -34.29 -3.60
CA GLN A 617 6.00 -34.81 -4.40
C GLN A 617 7.32 -34.10 -4.05
N SER A 618 7.32 -32.77 -3.91
CA SER A 618 8.52 -32.01 -3.55
C SER A 618 9.01 -32.31 -2.12
N VAL A 619 8.11 -32.55 -1.17
CA VAL A 619 8.48 -33.03 0.18
C VAL A 619 9.14 -34.41 0.11
N LEU A 620 8.61 -35.33 -0.71
CA LEU A 620 9.24 -36.64 -0.91
C LEU A 620 10.62 -36.56 -1.55
N GLU A 621 10.89 -35.53 -2.37
CA GLU A 621 12.19 -35.28 -2.97
C GLU A 621 13.16 -34.61 -2.00
N TYR A 622 12.69 -33.63 -1.23
CA TYR A 622 13.49 -32.95 -0.21
C TYR A 622 13.95 -33.88 0.91
N MET A 623 13.15 -34.89 1.25
CA MET A 623 13.46 -35.86 2.31
C MET A 623 14.30 -37.06 1.85
N LYS A 624 14.61 -37.18 0.55
CA LYS A 624 15.55 -38.18 0.01
C LYS A 624 16.98 -37.67 0.06
#